data_AF-A0A972I9M6-F1
#
_entry.id   AF-A0A972I9M6-F1
#
_cell.length_a   1.000
_cell.length_b   1.000
_cell.length_c   1.000
_cell.angle_alpha   90.00
_cell.angle_beta   90.00
_cell.angle_gamma   90.00
#
_symmetry.space_group_name_H-M   'P 1'
#
loop_
_entity.id
_entity.type
_entity.pdbx_description
1 polymer ?
#
loop_
_entity_poly.entity_id
_entity_poly.type
_entity_poly.pdbx_seq_one_letter_code
_entity_poly.pdbx_strand_id
1 'polypeptide(L)'
;MKLANRGGPGARFAGLAGILGSLFILAFFTVHFGGFHLGHSVFLFLFFPIGGVDFMQGGGLPGVADYVSVVKQAGFFLPAAILAERRNIFPPRRVDMSLEEEAGAIGDGMVAPYKNVVRLHLLIFFFAFAHFTQLDSLVVYVVVYAMYFFPLRAFFPKKTPAATEVAPAEERREAA
;
A
#
# COMPACT_ATOMS: atom_id res chain seq x y z
N MET A 1 -19.11 34.64 35.06
CA MET A 1 -19.09 34.34 33.61
C MET A 1 -17.83 34.95 33.03
N LYS A 2 -16.74 34.18 32.89
CA LYS A 2 -15.41 34.67 32.49
C LYS A 2 -15.24 34.40 31.00
N LEU A 3 -15.31 35.44 30.17
CA LEU A 3 -15.06 35.34 28.73
C LEU A 3 -13.58 34.98 28.53
N ALA A 4 -13.32 33.72 28.15
CA ALA A 4 -11.98 33.26 27.82
C ALA A 4 -11.50 34.00 26.57
N ASN A 5 -10.44 34.80 26.74
CA ASN A 5 -9.77 35.50 25.67
C ASN A 5 -9.11 34.49 24.71
N ARG A 6 -9.83 34.11 23.65
CA ARG A 6 -9.34 33.21 22.58
C ARG A 6 -8.33 33.87 21.63
N GLY A 7 -7.95 35.13 21.85
CA GLY A 7 -7.12 35.92 20.93
C GLY A 7 -5.68 36.19 21.37
N GLY A 8 -5.19 35.51 22.41
CA GLY A 8 -3.83 35.75 22.93
C GLY A 8 -2.73 35.44 21.88
N PRO A 9 -1.52 36.02 22.01
CA PRO A 9 -0.39 35.76 21.11
C PRO A 9 -0.13 34.26 20.89
N GLY A 10 -0.22 33.45 21.95
CA GLY A 10 -0.08 31.99 21.86
C GLY A 10 -1.10 31.28 20.97
N ALA A 11 -2.34 31.78 20.88
CA ALA A 11 -3.37 31.24 19.98
C ALA A 11 -3.06 31.58 18.51
N ARG A 12 -2.47 32.74 18.26
CA ARG A 12 -2.01 33.16 16.92
C ARG A 12 -0.78 32.38 16.47
N PHE A 13 0.18 32.13 17.37
CA PHE A 13 1.34 31.28 17.08
C PHE A 13 0.93 29.82 16.83
N ALA A 14 -0.01 29.28 17.60
CA ALA A 14 -0.57 27.94 17.36
C ALA A 14 -1.32 27.85 16.02
N GLY A 15 -2.07 28.89 15.65
CA GLY A 15 -2.74 28.98 14.34
C GLY A 15 -1.76 29.02 13.17
N LEU A 16 -0.71 29.85 13.25
CA LEU A 16 0.32 29.94 12.22
C LEU A 16 1.11 28.63 12.10
N ALA A 17 1.51 28.02 13.21
CA ALA A 17 2.19 26.74 13.22
C ALA A 17 1.33 25.62 12.60
N GLY A 18 0.02 25.62 12.87
CA GLY A 18 -0.93 24.69 12.26
C GLY A 18 -1.05 24.86 10.74
N ILE A 19 -1.10 26.11 10.25
CA ILE A 19 -1.15 26.40 8.81
C ILE A 19 0.15 25.95 8.13
N LEU A 20 1.31 26.31 8.69
CA LEU A 20 2.61 25.92 8.14
C LEU A 20 2.79 24.40 8.13
N GLY A 21 2.41 23.71 9.21
CA GLY A 21 2.44 22.24 9.27
C GLY A 21 1.53 21.59 8.23
N SER A 22 0.32 22.14 8.04
CA SER A 22 -0.62 21.63 7.03
C SER A 22 -0.10 21.83 5.60
N LEU A 23 0.49 22.99 5.30
CA LEU A 23 1.10 23.27 4.00
C LEU A 23 2.30 22.36 3.74
N PHE A 24 3.13 22.10 4.76
CA PHE A 24 4.24 21.15 4.66
C PHE A 24 3.74 19.74 4.34
N ILE A 25 2.75 19.24 5.07
CA ILE A 25 2.17 17.90 4.85
C ILE A 25 1.56 17.80 3.45
N LEU A 26 0.82 18.81 3.01
CA LEU A 26 0.25 18.86 1.66
C LEU A 26 1.34 18.81 0.58
N ALA A 27 2.38 19.63 0.71
CA ALA A 27 3.50 19.63 -0.23
C ALA A 27 4.26 18.30 -0.23
N PHE A 28 4.56 17.75 0.96
CA PHE A 28 5.23 16.47 1.12
C PHE A 28 4.44 15.35 0.43
N PHE A 29 3.15 15.21 0.71
CA PHE A 29 2.34 14.19 0.07
C PHE A 29 2.16 14.45 -1.42
N THR A 30 2.10 15.70 -1.88
CA THR A 30 2.05 15.99 -3.33
C THR A 30 3.29 15.46 -4.04
N VAL A 31 4.49 15.73 -3.51
CA VAL A 31 5.75 15.28 -4.11
C VAL A 31 5.94 13.78 -3.92
N HIS A 32 5.74 13.26 -2.70
CA HIS A 32 5.98 11.86 -2.38
C HIS A 32 4.93 10.95 -3.03
N PHE A 33 3.65 11.25 -2.88
CA PHE A 33 2.60 10.44 -3.52
C PHE A 33 2.57 10.73 -5.02
N GLY A 34 2.32 11.98 -5.43
CA GLY A 34 2.17 12.32 -6.84
C GLY A 34 3.43 12.07 -7.67
N GLY A 35 4.59 12.54 -7.19
CA GLY A 35 5.86 12.41 -7.91
C GLY A 35 6.33 10.97 -8.06
N PHE A 36 6.24 10.14 -7.02
CA PHE A 36 6.62 8.72 -7.16
C PHE A 36 5.63 7.94 -8.04
N HIS A 37 4.33 8.23 -7.97
CA HIS A 37 3.36 7.57 -8.86
C HIS A 37 3.57 7.97 -10.33
N LEU A 38 3.97 9.23 -10.60
CA LEU A 38 4.40 9.65 -11.92
C LEU A 38 5.70 8.93 -12.36
N GLY A 39 6.67 8.79 -11.45
CA GLY A 39 7.88 8.01 -11.72
C GLY A 39 7.57 6.55 -12.07
N HIS A 40 6.62 5.94 -11.38
CA HIS A 40 6.16 4.59 -11.68
C HIS A 40 5.48 4.49 -13.05
N SER A 41 4.65 5.47 -13.46
CA SER A 41 4.02 5.44 -14.78
C SER A 41 5.03 5.64 -15.91
N VAL A 42 6.03 6.51 -15.72
CA VAL A 42 7.19 6.64 -16.63
C VAL A 42 7.94 5.31 -16.75
N PHE A 43 8.24 4.66 -15.63
CA PHE A 43 8.92 3.37 -15.63
C PHE A 43 8.12 2.30 -16.38
N LEU A 44 6.82 2.19 -16.13
CA LEU A 44 5.96 1.24 -16.85
C LEU A 44 5.88 1.57 -18.35
N PHE A 45 5.77 2.85 -18.71
CA PHE A 45 5.70 3.27 -20.11
C PHE A 45 7.00 2.99 -20.88
N LEU A 46 8.16 3.00 -20.22
CA LEU A 46 9.44 2.60 -20.81
C LEU A 46 9.48 1.11 -21.24
N PHE A 47 8.81 0.21 -20.51
CA PHE A 47 8.83 -1.23 -20.79
C PHE A 47 7.57 -1.73 -21.52
N PHE A 48 6.47 -0.99 -21.43
CA PHE A 48 5.17 -1.34 -22.03
C PHE A 48 4.59 -0.11 -22.75
N PRO A 49 5.08 0.22 -23.95
CA PRO A 49 4.59 1.35 -24.72
C PRO A 49 3.11 1.16 -25.09
N ILE A 50 2.31 2.18 -24.79
CA ILE A 50 0.86 2.18 -25.01
C ILE A 50 0.58 2.74 -26.41
N GLY A 51 -0.21 2.04 -27.21
CA GLY A 51 -0.62 2.53 -28.55
C GLY A 51 0.49 2.47 -29.61
N GLY A 52 1.56 1.71 -29.38
CA GLY A 52 2.65 1.52 -30.35
C GLY A 52 3.55 2.75 -30.54
N VAL A 53 3.36 3.80 -29.74
CA VAL A 53 4.26 4.95 -29.68
C VAL A 53 5.31 4.70 -28.60
N ASP A 54 6.57 4.69 -29.02
CA ASP A 54 7.69 4.54 -28.11
C ASP A 54 7.82 5.74 -27.18
N PHE A 55 8.34 5.49 -25.97
CA PHE A 55 8.58 6.51 -24.95
C PHE A 55 9.29 7.78 -25.50
N MET A 56 10.27 7.59 -26.38
CA MET A 56 11.04 8.67 -27.00
C MET A 56 10.25 9.45 -28.06
N GLN A 57 9.26 8.82 -28.71
CA GLN A 57 8.37 9.48 -29.68
C GLN A 57 7.23 10.23 -28.97
N GLY A 58 6.81 9.76 -27.80
CA GLY A 58 5.75 10.38 -26.97
C GLY A 58 6.17 11.60 -26.15
N GLY A 59 7.40 12.11 -26.31
CA GLY A 59 7.90 13.27 -25.55
C GLY A 59 8.37 12.97 -24.12
N GLY A 60 8.55 11.69 -23.77
CA GLY A 60 9.21 11.26 -22.54
C GLY A 60 8.39 11.36 -21.25
N LEU A 61 7.13 11.81 -21.29
CA LEU A 61 6.22 11.77 -20.15
C LEU A 61 4.83 11.28 -20.57
N PRO A 62 4.22 10.35 -19.82
CA PRO A 62 2.87 9.88 -20.12
C PRO A 62 1.85 11.02 -19.95
N GLY A 63 1.11 11.29 -21.01
CA GLY A 63 0.05 12.29 -21.05
C GLY A 63 -1.30 11.72 -20.61
N VAL A 64 -2.29 12.61 -20.43
CA VAL A 64 -3.65 12.21 -20.02
C VAL A 64 -4.27 11.19 -20.99
N ALA A 65 -4.00 11.31 -22.28
CA ALA A 65 -4.49 10.38 -23.30
C ALA A 65 -3.95 8.94 -23.11
N ASP A 66 -2.73 8.80 -22.60
CA ASP A 66 -2.12 7.49 -22.33
C ASP A 66 -2.82 6.81 -21.16
N TYR A 67 -3.09 7.54 -20.08
CA TYR A 67 -3.88 7.03 -18.95
C TYR A 67 -5.29 6.61 -19.38
N VAL A 68 -5.95 7.41 -20.23
CA VAL A 68 -7.27 7.04 -20.78
C VAL A 68 -7.17 5.76 -21.61
N SER A 69 -6.10 5.60 -22.38
CA SER A 69 -5.86 4.39 -23.19
C SER A 69 -5.65 3.15 -22.33
N VAL A 70 -4.87 3.26 -21.24
CA VAL A 70 -4.70 2.18 -20.26
C VAL A 70 -6.05 1.78 -19.65
N VAL A 71 -6.86 2.76 -19.24
CA VAL A 71 -8.18 2.47 -18.67
C VAL A 71 -9.09 1.78 -19.69
N LYS A 72 -9.06 2.19 -20.96
CA LYS A 72 -9.88 1.54 -22.01
C LYS A 72 -9.43 0.11 -22.30
N GLN A 73 -8.13 -0.16 -22.30
CA GLN A 73 -7.57 -1.47 -22.65
C GLN A 73 -7.58 -2.45 -21.46
N ALA A 74 -7.20 -1.98 -20.28
CA ALA A 74 -6.97 -2.80 -19.09
C ALA A 74 -7.99 -2.55 -17.97
N GLY A 75 -8.94 -1.61 -18.13
CA GLY A 75 -9.94 -1.30 -17.11
C GLY A 75 -10.83 -2.48 -16.71
N PHE A 76 -10.98 -3.48 -17.57
CA PHE A 76 -11.67 -4.72 -17.23
C PHE A 76 -11.00 -5.53 -16.10
N PHE A 77 -9.71 -5.28 -15.81
CA PHE A 77 -9.03 -5.89 -14.66
C PHE A 77 -9.33 -5.17 -13.34
N LEU A 78 -9.95 -3.99 -13.37
CA LEU A 78 -10.23 -3.21 -12.17
C LEU A 78 -11.21 -3.91 -11.20
N PRO A 79 -12.33 -4.52 -11.64
CA PRO A 79 -13.19 -5.32 -10.75
C PRO A 79 -12.44 -6.47 -10.09
N ALA A 80 -11.54 -7.12 -10.85
CA ALA A 80 -10.73 -8.21 -10.35
C ALA A 80 -9.74 -7.71 -9.28
N ALA A 81 -9.03 -6.61 -9.54
CA ALA A 81 -8.14 -5.97 -8.56
C ALA A 81 -8.90 -5.54 -7.28
N ILE A 82 -10.09 -4.97 -7.42
CA ILE A 82 -10.97 -4.61 -6.28
C ILE A 82 -11.35 -5.85 -5.49
N LEU A 83 -11.71 -6.95 -6.15
CA LEU A 83 -12.07 -8.21 -5.49
C LEU A 83 -10.88 -8.83 -4.72
N ALA A 84 -9.68 -8.74 -5.30
CA ALA A 84 -8.45 -9.19 -4.66
C ALA A 84 -8.15 -8.36 -3.39
N GLU A 85 -8.31 -7.03 -3.47
CA GLU A 85 -8.04 -6.10 -2.37
C GLU A 85 -9.25 -5.85 -1.45
N ARG A 86 -10.35 -6.61 -1.61
CA ARG A 86 -11.61 -6.39 -0.89
C ARG A 86 -11.47 -6.35 0.63
N ARG A 87 -10.51 -7.07 1.21
CA ARG A 87 -10.28 -7.09 2.67
C ARG A 87 -9.61 -5.82 3.18
N ASN A 88 -8.90 -5.11 2.30
CA ASN A 88 -8.30 -3.80 2.60
C ASN A 88 -9.30 -2.67 2.33
N ILE A 89 -10.16 -2.81 1.31
CA ILE A 89 -11.19 -1.82 0.95
C ILE A 89 -12.40 -1.91 1.89
N PHE A 90 -12.83 -3.13 2.20
CA PHE A 90 -13.95 -3.44 3.08
C PHE A 90 -13.43 -4.27 4.27
N PRO A 91 -12.73 -3.63 5.23
CA PRO A 91 -12.23 -4.33 6.39
C PRO A 91 -13.40 -4.94 7.17
N PRO A 92 -13.31 -6.20 7.61
CA PRO A 92 -14.34 -6.79 8.47
C PRO A 92 -14.46 -5.92 9.71
N ARG A 93 -15.70 -5.64 10.12
CA ARG A 93 -15.99 -4.90 11.34
C ARG A 93 -15.31 -5.62 12.49
N ARG A 94 -14.33 -4.97 13.12
CA ARG A 94 -13.71 -5.49 14.35
C ARG A 94 -14.74 -5.28 15.45
N VAL A 95 -15.54 -6.30 15.68
CA VAL A 95 -16.46 -6.37 16.81
C VAL A 95 -15.59 -6.96 17.93
N ASP A 96 -15.30 -6.11 18.92
CA ASP A 96 -14.63 -6.45 20.18
C ASP A 96 -13.10 -6.69 20.07
N MET A 97 -12.31 -5.61 20.10
CA MET A 97 -10.86 -5.71 20.33
C MET A 97 -10.53 -5.55 21.81
N SER A 98 -9.73 -6.46 22.35
CA SER A 98 -9.10 -6.30 23.66
C SER A 98 -7.98 -5.25 23.63
N LEU A 99 -7.64 -4.66 24.79
CA LEU A 99 -6.55 -3.65 24.91
C LEU A 99 -5.17 -4.21 24.48
N GLU A 100 -4.96 -5.51 24.63
CA GLU A 100 -3.74 -6.21 24.19
C GLU A 100 -3.69 -6.37 22.66
N GLU A 101 -4.84 -6.64 22.03
CA GLU A 101 -4.96 -6.63 20.56
C GLU A 101 -4.84 -5.22 19.98
N GLU A 102 -5.26 -4.19 20.71
CA GLU A 102 -5.11 -2.79 20.30
C GLU A 102 -3.62 -2.39 20.24
N ALA A 103 -2.83 -2.76 21.25
CA ALA A 103 -1.38 -2.53 21.27
C ALA A 103 -0.65 -3.29 20.15
N GLY A 104 -1.01 -4.56 19.90
CA GLY A 104 -0.47 -5.33 18.77
C GLY A 104 -0.88 -4.78 17.40
N ALA A 105 -2.10 -4.25 17.29
CA ALA A 105 -2.61 -3.62 16.07
C ALA A 105 -1.93 -2.28 15.75
N ILE A 106 -1.47 -1.53 16.76
CA ILE A 106 -0.68 -0.31 16.55
C ILE A 106 0.69 -0.65 15.95
N GLY A 107 1.34 -1.72 16.43
CA GLY A 107 2.62 -2.21 15.89
C GLY A 107 2.51 -2.71 14.43
N ASP A 108 1.50 -3.53 14.11
CA ASP A 108 1.25 -3.97 12.73
C ASP A 108 0.73 -2.81 11.86
N GLY A 109 0.06 -1.81 12.45
CA GLY A 109 -0.47 -0.63 11.78
C GLY A 109 0.60 0.27 11.16
N MET A 110 1.79 0.36 11.77
CA MET A 110 2.91 1.10 11.17
C MET A 110 3.52 0.38 9.96
N VAL A 111 3.54 -0.96 9.96
CA VAL A 111 4.17 -1.76 8.88
C VAL A 111 3.19 -2.09 7.75
N ALA A 112 1.90 -2.14 8.05
CA ALA A 112 0.82 -2.42 7.09
C ALA A 112 0.91 -1.61 5.77
N PRO A 113 1.10 -0.27 5.77
CA PRO A 113 1.17 0.50 4.53
C PRO A 113 2.40 0.14 3.70
N TYR A 114 3.54 -0.14 4.33
CA TYR A 114 4.79 -0.46 3.62
C TYR A 114 4.72 -1.79 2.86
N LYS A 115 3.98 -2.78 3.38
CA LYS A 115 3.87 -4.09 2.74
C LYS A 115 3.23 -4.02 1.36
N ASN A 116 2.24 -3.14 1.19
CA ASN A 116 1.59 -2.95 -0.10
C ASN A 116 2.52 -2.24 -1.09
N VAL A 117 3.25 -1.22 -0.61
CA VAL A 117 4.24 -0.49 -1.42
C VAL A 117 5.34 -1.44 -1.90
N VAL A 118 5.90 -2.26 -1.01
CA VAL A 118 6.94 -3.24 -1.36
C VAL A 118 6.42 -4.25 -2.39
N ARG A 119 5.20 -4.78 -2.22
CA ARG A 119 4.58 -5.70 -3.18
C ARG A 119 4.49 -5.08 -4.58
N LEU A 120 4.03 -3.84 -4.67
CA LEU A 120 3.95 -3.12 -5.94
C LEU A 120 5.34 -2.91 -6.57
N HIS A 121 6.35 -2.54 -5.77
CA HIS A 121 7.73 -2.34 -6.26
C HIS A 121 8.36 -3.64 -6.78
N LEU A 122 8.17 -4.75 -6.06
CA LEU A 122 8.65 -6.05 -6.50
C LEU A 122 8.02 -6.46 -7.85
N LEU A 123 6.74 -6.13 -8.06
CA LEU A 123 6.08 -6.41 -9.33
C LEU A 123 6.60 -5.51 -10.46
N ILE A 124 6.85 -4.23 -10.18
CA ILE A 124 7.48 -3.29 -11.12
C ILE A 124 8.87 -3.78 -11.53
N PHE A 125 9.70 -4.24 -10.57
CA PHE A 125 11.01 -4.81 -10.87
C PHE A 125 10.92 -6.15 -11.61
N PHE A 126 9.94 -7.00 -11.27
CA PHE A 126 9.68 -8.22 -12.02
C PHE A 126 9.35 -7.92 -13.48
N PHE A 127 8.54 -6.91 -13.75
CA PHE A 127 8.23 -6.50 -15.12
C PHE A 127 9.45 -6.00 -15.89
N ALA A 128 10.31 -5.19 -15.26
CA ALA A 128 11.56 -4.78 -15.87
C ALA A 128 12.44 -5.98 -16.22
N PHE A 129 12.61 -6.92 -15.29
CA PHE A 129 13.32 -8.17 -15.53
C PHE A 129 12.71 -8.97 -16.69
N ALA A 130 11.40 -9.17 -16.68
CA ALA A 130 10.69 -9.90 -17.72
C ALA A 130 10.89 -9.30 -19.12
N HIS A 131 10.87 -7.97 -19.22
CA HIS A 131 11.16 -7.27 -20.46
C HIS A 131 12.60 -7.51 -20.94
N PHE A 132 13.60 -7.40 -20.05
CA PHE A 132 15.01 -7.64 -20.40
C PHE A 132 15.27 -9.09 -20.84
N THR A 133 14.59 -10.07 -20.26
CA THR A 133 14.72 -11.48 -20.61
C THR A 133 13.78 -11.93 -21.74
N GLN A 134 12.97 -11.02 -22.30
CA GLN A 134 11.95 -11.32 -23.31
C GLN A 134 11.04 -12.49 -22.87
N LEU A 135 10.62 -12.49 -21.60
CA LEU A 135 9.71 -13.51 -21.10
C LEU A 135 8.39 -13.44 -21.85
N ASP A 136 7.84 -14.62 -22.16
CA ASP A 136 6.55 -14.71 -22.83
C ASP A 136 5.47 -13.96 -22.02
N SER A 137 4.66 -13.18 -22.72
CA SER A 137 3.52 -12.46 -22.17
C SER A 137 2.59 -13.35 -21.32
N LEU A 138 2.45 -14.63 -21.66
CA LEU A 138 1.70 -15.60 -20.89
C LEU A 138 2.32 -15.84 -19.51
N VAL A 139 3.63 -15.97 -19.43
CA VAL A 139 4.36 -16.16 -18.17
C VAL A 139 4.20 -14.94 -17.28
N VAL A 140 4.37 -13.75 -17.85
CA VAL A 140 4.15 -12.48 -17.15
C VAL A 140 2.72 -12.40 -16.61
N TYR A 141 1.73 -12.73 -17.44
CA TYR A 141 0.32 -12.74 -17.06
C TYR A 141 0.04 -13.72 -15.90
N VAL A 142 0.54 -14.96 -15.99
CA VAL A 142 0.38 -15.98 -14.95
C VAL A 142 1.00 -15.53 -13.63
N VAL A 143 2.20 -14.95 -13.65
CA VAL A 143 2.87 -14.47 -12.42
C VAL A 143 2.11 -13.32 -11.78
N VAL A 144 1.66 -12.33 -12.57
CA VAL A 144 0.86 -11.21 -12.05
C VAL A 144 -0.44 -11.72 -11.45
N TYR A 145 -1.12 -12.63 -12.16
CA TYR A 145 -2.36 -13.22 -11.67
C TYR A 145 -2.14 -14.02 -10.39
N ALA A 146 -1.07 -14.81 -10.32
CA ALA A 146 -0.71 -15.55 -9.11
C ALA A 146 -0.43 -14.59 -7.95
N MET A 147 0.36 -13.55 -8.16
CA MET A 147 0.69 -12.59 -7.09
C MET A 147 -0.52 -11.78 -6.62
N TYR A 148 -1.50 -11.51 -7.49
CA TYR A 148 -2.69 -10.73 -7.13
C TYR A 148 -3.86 -11.55 -6.60
N PHE A 149 -4.18 -12.66 -7.27
CA PHE A 149 -5.40 -13.44 -7.04
C PHE A 149 -5.16 -14.74 -6.31
N PHE A 150 -3.96 -15.33 -6.41
CA PHE A 150 -3.69 -16.59 -5.73
C PHE A 150 -3.54 -16.34 -4.22
N PRO A 151 -4.26 -17.08 -3.37
CA PRO A 151 -4.21 -16.89 -1.92
C PRO A 151 -2.92 -17.49 -1.37
N LEU A 152 -1.77 -16.88 -1.65
CA LEU A 152 -0.45 -17.32 -1.16
C LEU A 152 -0.44 -17.50 0.37
N ARG A 153 -1.24 -16.69 1.10
CA ARG A 153 -1.39 -16.80 2.56
C ARG A 153 -2.11 -18.07 3.03
N ALA A 154 -2.95 -18.68 2.20
CA ALA A 154 -3.63 -19.93 2.52
C ALA A 154 -2.66 -21.13 2.42
N PHE A 155 -1.64 -21.03 1.55
CA PHE A 155 -0.64 -22.08 1.35
C PHE A 155 0.63 -21.90 2.18
N PHE A 156 0.93 -20.67 2.61
CA PHE A 156 2.01 -20.35 3.55
C PHE A 156 1.43 -19.82 4.85
N PRO A 157 0.76 -20.66 5.67
CA PRO A 157 0.28 -20.24 6.98
C PRO A 157 1.47 -19.73 7.78
N LYS A 158 1.31 -18.53 8.38
CA LYS A 158 2.26 -18.07 9.40
C LYS A 158 2.36 -19.16 10.45
N LYS A 159 3.56 -19.64 10.73
CA LYS A 159 3.82 -20.50 11.87
C LYS A 159 3.38 -19.70 13.09
N THR A 160 2.20 -19.99 13.63
CA THR A 160 1.79 -19.47 14.92
C THR A 160 2.92 -19.83 15.87
N PRO A 161 3.59 -18.87 16.52
CA PRO A 161 4.55 -19.21 17.55
C PRO A 161 3.79 -20.10 18.52
N ALA A 162 4.24 -21.35 18.63
CA ALA A 162 3.63 -22.33 19.50
C ALA A 162 3.40 -21.64 20.83
N ALA A 163 2.13 -21.57 21.24
CA ALA A 163 1.77 -21.12 22.57
C ALA A 163 2.73 -21.86 23.50
N THR A 164 3.59 -21.08 24.16
CA THR A 164 4.52 -21.60 25.15
C THR A 164 3.72 -22.56 25.99
N GLU A 165 4.11 -23.82 25.93
CA GLU A 165 3.59 -24.92 26.72
C GLU A 165 3.53 -24.43 28.17
N VAL A 166 2.35 -23.95 28.58
CA VAL A 166 2.13 -23.58 29.96
C VAL A 166 2.10 -24.92 30.66
N ALA A 167 3.20 -25.20 31.36
CA ALA A 167 3.36 -26.40 32.16
C ALA A 167 2.05 -26.70 32.93
N PRO A 168 1.63 -27.98 32.99
CA PRO A 168 0.36 -28.34 33.61
C PRO A 168 0.27 -27.75 35.02
N ALA A 169 -0.91 -27.27 35.39
CA ALA A 169 -1.17 -26.58 36.66
C ALA A 169 -0.86 -27.42 37.92
N GLU A 170 -0.44 -28.68 37.77
CA GLU A 170 -0.03 -29.56 38.86
C GLU A 170 1.34 -29.17 39.45
N GLU A 171 2.31 -28.70 38.65
CA GLU A 171 3.66 -28.39 39.14
C GLU A 171 3.71 -27.12 40.02
N ARG A 172 2.71 -26.23 39.90
CA ARG A 172 2.58 -25.03 40.74
C ARG A 172 1.98 -25.29 42.12
N ARG A 173 1.44 -26.49 42.37
CA ARG A 173 0.83 -26.84 43.68
C ARG A 173 1.79 -27.54 44.63
N GLU A 174 2.92 -28.06 44.15
CA GLU A 174 3.92 -28.73 45.00
C GLU A 174 5.03 -27.78 45.49
N ALA A 175 5.08 -26.55 44.99
CA ALA A 175 6.09 -25.54 45.34
C ALA A 175 5.58 -24.41 46.28
N ALA A 176 4.40 -24.58 46.89
CA ALA A 176 3.82 -23.66 47.88
C ALA A 176 3.47 -24.40 49.16
#